data_AF-A0A956KM03-F1
#
_entry.id   AF-A0A956KM03-F1
#
_cell.length_a   1.000
_cell.length_b   1.000
_cell.length_c   1.000
_cell.angle_alpha   90.00
_cell.angle_beta   90.00
_cell.angle_gamma   90.00
#
_symmetry.space_group_name_H-M   'P 1'
#
loop_
_entity.id
_entity.type
_entity.pdbx_description
1 polymer ?
#
loop_
_entity_poly.entity_id
_entity_poly.type
_entity_poly.pdbx_seq_one_letter_code
_entity_poly.pdbx_strand_id
1 'polypeptide(L)'
;MASKLEPPPFVGPRPLRTGELLAGRGAEVQQLCDELIARRVVVLHSVAGAGKSSLINAGLVPALRKVEFDVWRPIALQANVEGLGELPAETNPYVLSAMLCLEDELPARARRRPAALAQLSFGDYVAGRPRRKRFADRNVALVFDDLDDLLTTAGEAQRRDFFAAIGNTLENPKLWALLVVRDELLAKLTLHHRQVPTRMANIFHLDRFRPDSAARVIEALAAQGERRIDDVGALVTKLVALDDGRGELDAAEDGMLDLLALQVVCRQLWAAAPEGDEGIDVDAFELGTSVSTVLGRYYGRVLRTLVEGDVEAEREIRLQVAATMAPGGRRVRVRRERVDLDDAAIKCLRGFGLVDLYEYAGGEWLSLAHARLAEPIVASDAQWLRAHSPTVSKVKGLLPGWSKRGRVEVGEHSVELEGMSWSEPPREASDEPSWLLSLTDLDGKPVVEAATSTMTTVSNPTASTPEALAQRQLARRLLEIDEAGNEARLAVALISLAQADSRWRAAARTAEGLPLSLDD
;
A
#
# COMPACT_ATOMS: atom_id res chain seq x y z
N MET A 1 -15.29 11.61 31.29
CA MET A 1 -16.48 10.95 30.71
C MET A 1 -16.18 10.73 29.24
N ALA A 2 -15.80 9.52 28.84
CA ALA A 2 -15.62 9.20 27.43
C ALA A 2 -17.03 9.12 26.82
N SER A 3 -17.43 10.12 26.04
CA SER A 3 -18.63 9.97 25.20
C SER A 3 -18.40 8.73 24.35
N LYS A 4 -19.38 7.81 24.35
CA LYS A 4 -19.45 6.73 23.37
C LYS A 4 -19.64 7.39 22.01
N LEU A 5 -18.56 7.89 21.42
CA LEU A 5 -18.55 8.25 20.02
C LEU A 5 -18.74 6.94 19.27
N GLU A 6 -19.98 6.71 18.82
CA GLU A 6 -20.24 5.69 17.82
C GLU A 6 -19.25 5.90 16.66
N PRO A 7 -18.66 4.82 16.14
CA PRO A 7 -17.67 4.94 15.08
C PRO A 7 -18.30 5.71 13.90
N PRO A 8 -17.56 6.63 13.26
CA PRO A 8 -18.11 7.45 12.18
C PRO A 8 -18.71 6.55 11.09
N PRO A 9 -19.85 6.93 10.49
CA PRO A 9 -20.50 6.13 9.46
C PRO A 9 -19.61 5.97 8.21
N PHE A 10 -18.72 6.93 7.97
CA PHE A 10 -17.66 6.85 6.97
C PHE A 10 -16.49 6.03 7.49
N VAL A 11 -16.32 4.83 6.93
CA VAL A 11 -15.35 3.82 7.38
C VAL A 11 -13.90 4.18 7.06
N GLY A 12 -13.67 5.17 6.19
CA GLY A 12 -12.33 5.59 5.76
C GLY A 12 -11.74 4.64 4.71
N PRO A 13 -10.41 4.38 4.73
CA PRO A 13 -9.76 3.72 3.61
C PRO A 13 -9.90 2.19 3.56
N ARG A 14 -10.58 1.58 4.53
CA ARG A 14 -10.82 0.13 4.54
C ARG A 14 -12.04 -0.23 3.67
N PRO A 15 -12.06 -1.43 3.05
CA PRO A 15 -13.27 -1.94 2.42
C PRO A 15 -14.45 -2.05 3.39
N LEU A 16 -15.67 -1.91 2.86
CA LEU A 16 -16.90 -2.20 3.59
C LEU A 16 -17.02 -3.70 3.85
N ARG A 17 -17.52 -4.05 5.04
CA ARG A 17 -17.68 -5.42 5.52
C ARG A 17 -19.14 -5.86 5.42
N THR A 18 -19.37 -7.17 5.50
CA THR A 18 -20.72 -7.73 5.58
C THR A 18 -21.50 -7.12 6.76
N GLY A 19 -22.68 -6.58 6.48
CA GLY A 19 -23.53 -5.92 7.48
C GLY A 19 -23.38 -4.41 7.54
N GLU A 20 -22.36 -3.83 6.90
CA GLU A 20 -22.21 -2.38 6.74
C GLU A 20 -23.06 -1.87 5.56
N LEU A 21 -23.49 -0.61 5.62
CA LEU A 21 -24.34 0.00 4.61
C LEU A 21 -23.57 0.22 3.30
N LEU A 22 -24.02 -0.44 2.23
CA LEU A 22 -23.54 -0.21 0.86
C LEU A 22 -24.57 0.62 0.09
N ALA A 23 -24.47 1.94 0.16
CA ALA A 23 -25.30 2.86 -0.61
C ALA A 23 -24.80 3.02 -2.06
N GLY A 24 -25.69 3.36 -2.98
CA GLY A 24 -25.35 3.73 -4.37
C GLY A 24 -24.89 2.62 -5.31
N ARG A 25 -24.82 1.34 -4.86
CA ARG A 25 -24.43 0.17 -5.69
C ARG A 25 -25.51 -0.93 -5.81
N GLY A 26 -26.77 -0.60 -5.50
CA GLY A 26 -27.85 -1.60 -5.47
C GLY A 26 -28.06 -2.31 -6.82
N ALA A 27 -27.99 -1.56 -7.92
CA ALA A 27 -28.17 -2.11 -9.27
C ALA A 27 -27.02 -3.03 -9.67
N GLU A 28 -25.78 -2.62 -9.41
CA GLU A 28 -24.59 -3.40 -9.73
C GLU A 28 -24.50 -4.68 -8.90
N VAL A 29 -24.88 -4.63 -7.61
CA VAL A 29 -24.98 -5.85 -6.77
C VAL A 29 -26.01 -6.81 -7.35
N GLN A 30 -27.20 -6.32 -7.72
CA GLN A 30 -28.25 -7.15 -8.28
C GLN A 30 -27.80 -7.78 -9.61
N GLN A 31 -27.28 -6.98 -10.53
CA GLN A 31 -26.81 -7.44 -11.84
C GLN A 31 -25.67 -8.46 -11.72
N LEU A 32 -24.69 -8.21 -10.84
CA LEU A 32 -23.58 -9.15 -10.61
C LEU A 32 -24.09 -10.46 -9.98
N CYS A 33 -25.03 -10.38 -9.05
CA CYS A 33 -25.66 -11.55 -8.45
C CYS A 33 -26.40 -12.38 -9.50
N ASP A 34 -27.22 -11.74 -10.34
CA ASP A 34 -27.98 -12.41 -11.40
C ASP A 34 -27.05 -13.06 -12.44
N GLU A 35 -26.00 -12.36 -12.87
CA GLU A 35 -25.03 -12.88 -13.81
C GLU A 35 -24.28 -14.08 -13.22
N LEU A 36 -23.87 -14.01 -11.94
CA LEU A 36 -23.19 -15.11 -11.28
C LEU A 36 -24.10 -16.34 -11.17
N ILE A 37 -25.36 -16.17 -10.75
CA ILE A 37 -26.35 -17.24 -10.68
C ILE A 37 -26.52 -17.90 -12.05
N ALA A 38 -26.69 -17.09 -13.10
CA ALA A 38 -26.97 -17.58 -14.46
C ALA A 38 -25.75 -18.24 -15.13
N ARG A 39 -24.54 -17.73 -14.90
CA ARG A 39 -23.35 -18.10 -15.69
C ARG A 39 -22.33 -18.97 -14.96
N ARG A 40 -22.46 -19.15 -13.65
CA ARG A 40 -21.55 -19.92 -12.76
C ARG A 40 -20.16 -19.36 -12.56
N VAL A 41 -19.48 -18.96 -13.63
CA VAL A 41 -18.12 -18.40 -13.58
C VAL A 41 -18.16 -17.01 -14.21
N VAL A 42 -17.89 -15.99 -13.40
CA VAL A 42 -17.88 -14.58 -13.83
C VAL A 42 -16.53 -13.95 -13.50
N VAL A 43 -16.03 -13.14 -14.42
CA VAL A 43 -14.87 -12.27 -14.19
C VAL A 43 -15.37 -10.87 -13.87
N LEU A 44 -15.08 -10.38 -12.67
CA LEU A 44 -15.28 -8.98 -12.28
C LEU A 44 -13.97 -8.22 -12.48
N HIS A 45 -14.00 -7.16 -13.29
CA HIS A 45 -12.85 -6.27 -13.41
C HIS A 45 -13.23 -4.81 -13.25
N SER A 46 -12.31 -4.06 -12.65
CA SER A 46 -12.40 -2.60 -12.55
C SER A 46 -11.05 -2.00 -12.23
N VAL A 47 -10.94 -0.70 -12.43
CA VAL A 47 -9.85 0.12 -11.89
C VAL A 47 -9.71 -0.01 -10.36
N ALA A 48 -8.52 0.31 -9.82
CA ALA A 48 -8.29 0.41 -8.39
C ALA A 48 -9.12 1.56 -7.76
N GLY A 49 -9.75 1.29 -6.60
CA GLY A 49 -10.58 2.27 -5.91
C GLY A 49 -12.06 2.33 -6.34
N ALA A 50 -12.50 1.54 -7.33
CA ALA A 50 -13.93 1.47 -7.71
C ALA A 50 -14.84 0.77 -6.68
N GLY A 51 -14.23 0.15 -5.65
CA GLY A 51 -14.94 -0.48 -4.54
C GLY A 51 -15.26 -1.98 -4.72
N LYS A 52 -14.47 -2.74 -5.50
CA LYS A 52 -14.68 -4.18 -5.74
C LYS A 52 -14.89 -4.98 -4.44
N SER A 53 -13.92 -4.92 -3.51
CA SER A 53 -14.03 -5.64 -2.24
C SER A 53 -15.21 -5.16 -1.39
N SER A 54 -15.57 -3.87 -1.43
CA SER A 54 -16.76 -3.36 -0.74
C SER A 54 -18.06 -3.88 -1.37
N LEU A 55 -18.16 -3.88 -2.70
CA LEU A 55 -19.28 -4.44 -3.47
C LEU A 55 -19.48 -5.92 -3.12
N ILE A 56 -18.38 -6.67 -3.05
CA ILE A 56 -18.40 -8.10 -2.73
C ILE A 56 -18.83 -8.34 -1.29
N ASN A 57 -18.14 -7.75 -0.33
CA ASN A 57 -18.33 -8.06 1.09
C ASN A 57 -19.65 -7.54 1.66
N ALA A 58 -20.03 -6.30 1.32
CA ALA A 58 -21.22 -5.64 1.84
C ALA A 58 -22.46 -5.87 0.96
N GLY A 59 -22.29 -6.19 -0.33
CA GLY A 59 -23.39 -6.36 -1.29
C GLY A 59 -23.59 -7.81 -1.74
N LEU A 60 -22.66 -8.34 -2.53
CA LEU A 60 -22.79 -9.62 -3.21
C LEU A 60 -22.89 -10.81 -2.24
N VAL A 61 -22.03 -10.87 -1.23
CA VAL A 61 -22.02 -11.97 -0.24
C VAL A 61 -23.38 -12.08 0.47
N PRO A 62 -23.95 -10.99 1.01
CA PRO A 62 -25.34 -11.00 1.51
C PRO A 62 -26.38 -11.41 0.47
N ALA A 63 -26.29 -10.90 -0.76
CA ALA A 63 -27.26 -11.19 -1.82
C ALA A 63 -27.29 -12.68 -2.17
N LEU A 64 -26.12 -13.30 -2.39
CA LEU A 64 -25.99 -14.73 -2.65
C LEU A 64 -26.49 -15.59 -1.49
N ARG A 65 -26.25 -15.18 -0.24
CA ARG A 65 -26.78 -15.89 0.94
C ARG A 65 -28.31 -15.85 1.01
N LYS A 66 -28.95 -14.77 0.55
CA LYS A 66 -30.42 -14.66 0.50
C LYS A 66 -31.03 -15.64 -0.51
N VAL A 67 -30.35 -15.91 -1.61
CA VAL A 67 -30.74 -16.94 -2.60
C VAL A 67 -30.11 -18.31 -2.29
N GLU A 68 -29.82 -18.56 -1.01
CA GLU A 68 -29.40 -19.84 -0.47
C GLU A 68 -28.05 -20.40 -0.95
N PHE A 69 -27.10 -19.58 -1.39
CA PHE A 69 -25.72 -20.05 -1.58
C PHE A 69 -24.97 -20.22 -0.26
N ASP A 70 -24.11 -21.24 -0.21
CA ASP A 70 -23.03 -21.37 0.77
C ASP A 70 -21.84 -20.54 0.29
N VAL A 71 -21.85 -19.25 0.64
CA VAL A 71 -20.80 -18.31 0.25
C VAL A 71 -19.67 -18.37 1.25
N TRP A 72 -18.53 -18.93 0.81
CA TRP A 72 -17.31 -18.97 1.61
C TRP A 72 -16.65 -17.60 1.63
N ARG A 73 -15.74 -17.38 2.59
CA ARG A 73 -15.03 -16.11 2.66
C ARG A 73 -14.29 -15.79 1.35
N PRO A 74 -14.18 -14.51 0.95
CA PRO A 74 -13.36 -14.14 -0.18
C PRO A 74 -11.90 -14.57 0.02
N ILE A 75 -11.35 -15.15 -1.03
CA ILE A 75 -10.02 -15.71 -1.13
C ILE A 75 -9.08 -14.62 -1.61
N ALA A 76 -8.11 -14.27 -0.77
CA ALA A 76 -7.03 -13.37 -1.11
C ALA A 76 -5.74 -14.17 -1.19
N LEU A 77 -5.11 -14.18 -2.37
CA LEU A 77 -3.91 -14.97 -2.61
C LEU A 77 -2.66 -14.29 -2.07
N GLN A 78 -1.64 -15.09 -1.76
CA GLN A 78 -0.28 -14.62 -1.51
C GLN A 78 0.76 -15.71 -1.78
N ALA A 79 1.88 -15.33 -2.39
CA ALA A 79 3.02 -16.22 -2.63
C ALA A 79 3.80 -16.59 -1.36
N ASN A 80 3.64 -15.82 -0.28
CA ASN A 80 4.49 -15.96 0.90
C ASN A 80 4.16 -17.25 1.68
N VAL A 81 5.15 -18.15 1.72
CA VAL A 81 5.11 -19.44 2.42
C VAL A 81 5.87 -19.45 3.75
N GLU A 82 6.33 -18.28 4.19
CA GLU A 82 7.14 -18.16 5.39
C GLU A 82 6.43 -18.65 6.65
N GLY A 83 7.16 -19.50 7.40
CA GLY A 83 6.71 -20.17 8.62
C GLY A 83 5.52 -21.12 8.44
N LEU A 84 5.30 -21.61 7.22
CA LEU A 84 4.46 -22.79 6.96
C LEU A 84 5.16 -24.13 7.28
N GLY A 85 6.43 -24.09 7.68
CA GLY A 85 7.28 -25.26 7.90
C GLY A 85 7.80 -25.86 6.59
N GLU A 86 8.30 -27.09 6.65
CA GLU A 86 8.72 -27.84 5.46
C GLU A 86 7.50 -28.22 4.61
N LEU A 87 7.50 -27.77 3.36
CA LEU A 87 6.49 -28.07 2.37
C LEU A 87 7.09 -28.95 1.26
N PRO A 88 6.31 -29.84 0.64
CA PRO A 88 6.75 -30.56 -0.56
C PRO A 88 7.26 -29.61 -1.64
N ALA A 89 8.37 -29.95 -2.31
CA ALA A 89 9.01 -29.08 -3.29
C ALA A 89 8.09 -28.67 -4.46
N GLU A 90 7.15 -29.54 -4.84
CA GLU A 90 6.19 -29.30 -5.92
C GLU A 90 4.93 -28.53 -5.49
N THR A 91 4.89 -28.05 -4.24
CA THR A 91 3.73 -27.31 -3.73
C THR A 91 3.57 -25.99 -4.47
N ASN A 92 2.43 -25.81 -5.15
CA ASN A 92 2.08 -24.50 -5.69
C ASN A 92 1.65 -23.56 -4.54
N PRO A 93 2.41 -22.48 -4.26
CA PRO A 93 2.15 -21.62 -3.10
C PRO A 93 0.79 -20.92 -3.17
N TYR A 94 0.28 -20.64 -4.37
CA TYR A 94 -1.01 -19.95 -4.54
C TYR A 94 -2.20 -20.88 -4.31
N VAL A 95 -2.09 -22.14 -4.72
CA VAL A 95 -3.12 -23.16 -4.44
C VAL A 95 -3.18 -23.41 -2.93
N LEU A 96 -2.01 -23.58 -2.30
CA LEU A 96 -1.92 -23.72 -0.84
C LEU A 96 -2.48 -22.47 -0.13
N SER A 97 -2.13 -21.28 -0.60
CA SER A 97 -2.61 -20.01 -0.04
C SER A 97 -4.13 -19.89 -0.10
N ALA A 98 -4.75 -20.29 -1.22
CA ALA A 98 -6.21 -20.32 -1.34
C ALA A 98 -6.86 -21.25 -0.31
N MET A 99 -6.30 -22.44 -0.10
CA MET A 99 -6.80 -23.38 0.92
C MET A 99 -6.61 -22.85 2.33
N LEU A 100 -5.42 -22.31 2.66
CA LEU A 100 -5.15 -21.70 3.96
C LEU A 100 -6.11 -20.55 4.26
N CYS A 101 -6.36 -19.69 3.27
CA CYS A 101 -7.33 -18.61 3.38
C CYS A 101 -8.71 -19.17 3.77
N LEU A 102 -9.18 -20.23 3.12
CA LEU A 102 -10.46 -20.84 3.44
C LEU A 102 -10.47 -21.55 4.81
N GLU A 103 -9.35 -22.06 5.29
CA GLU A 103 -9.22 -22.65 6.63
C GLU A 103 -9.40 -21.61 7.75
N ASP A 104 -9.02 -20.35 7.54
CA ASP A 104 -9.14 -19.31 8.57
C ASP A 104 -10.60 -19.06 8.99
N GLU A 105 -11.57 -19.32 8.09
CA GLU A 105 -13.00 -19.23 8.39
C GLU A 105 -13.48 -20.36 9.32
N LEU A 106 -12.73 -21.47 9.40
CA LEU A 106 -13.05 -22.61 10.25
C LEU A 106 -12.57 -22.37 11.69
N PRO A 107 -13.26 -22.93 12.70
CA PRO A 107 -12.75 -22.96 14.06
C PRO A 107 -11.39 -23.65 14.14
N ALA A 108 -10.47 -23.17 14.98
CA ALA A 108 -9.09 -23.69 15.08
C ALA A 108 -8.99 -25.22 15.17
N ARG A 109 -9.90 -25.87 15.92
CA ARG A 109 -9.98 -27.34 16.07
C ARG A 109 -10.31 -28.12 14.80
N ALA A 110 -10.89 -27.46 13.80
CA ALA A 110 -11.27 -28.03 12.52
C ALA A 110 -10.27 -27.68 11.41
N ARG A 111 -9.30 -26.79 11.70
CA ARG A 111 -8.28 -26.36 10.74
C ARG A 111 -7.26 -27.48 10.50
N ARG A 112 -6.93 -27.71 9.24
CA ARG A 112 -5.82 -28.59 8.81
C ARG A 112 -4.52 -27.80 8.82
N ARG A 113 -3.42 -28.50 9.11
CA ARG A 113 -2.08 -27.90 9.09
C ARG A 113 -1.60 -27.68 7.65
N PRO A 114 -0.72 -26.69 7.40
CA PRO A 114 -0.17 -26.42 6.07
C PRO A 114 0.37 -27.66 5.34
N ALA A 115 1.20 -28.47 6.01
CA ALA A 115 1.75 -29.69 5.42
C ALA A 115 0.68 -30.70 4.98
N ALA A 116 -0.46 -30.78 5.68
CA ALA A 116 -1.56 -31.65 5.27
C ALA A 116 -2.35 -31.07 4.09
N LEU A 117 -2.49 -29.74 4.01
CA LEU A 117 -3.12 -29.07 2.88
C LEU A 117 -2.27 -29.16 1.61
N ALA A 118 -0.94 -29.09 1.74
CA ALA A 118 -0.01 -29.19 0.63
C ALA A 118 -0.04 -30.55 -0.09
N GLN A 119 -0.61 -31.58 0.55
CA GLN A 119 -0.81 -32.92 -0.03
C GLN A 119 -2.16 -33.07 -0.76
N LEU A 120 -3.02 -32.06 -0.72
CA LEU A 120 -4.35 -32.10 -1.32
C LEU A 120 -4.37 -31.30 -2.62
N SER A 121 -5.13 -31.79 -3.60
CA SER A 121 -5.58 -30.93 -4.69
C SER A 121 -6.60 -29.92 -4.16
N PHE A 122 -6.76 -28.79 -4.86
CA PHE A 122 -7.80 -27.81 -4.52
C PHE A 122 -9.20 -28.44 -4.53
N GLY A 123 -9.47 -29.35 -5.47
CA GLY A 123 -10.74 -30.07 -5.57
C GLY A 123 -11.00 -30.99 -4.38
N ASP A 124 -10.00 -31.77 -3.96
CA ASP A 124 -10.12 -32.66 -2.80
C ASP A 124 -10.31 -31.87 -1.51
N TYR A 125 -9.63 -30.73 -1.40
CA TYR A 125 -9.85 -29.80 -0.30
C TYR A 125 -11.30 -29.30 -0.28
N VAL A 126 -11.79 -28.75 -1.39
CA VAL A 126 -13.15 -28.21 -1.51
C VAL A 126 -14.21 -29.27 -1.21
N ALA A 127 -14.04 -30.48 -1.74
CA ALA A 127 -14.95 -31.60 -1.50
C ALA A 127 -14.95 -32.09 -0.05
N GLY A 128 -13.77 -32.12 0.58
CA GLY A 128 -13.57 -32.58 1.95
C GLY A 128 -13.70 -31.49 3.02
N ARG A 129 -13.96 -30.23 2.63
CA ARG A 129 -14.03 -29.10 3.59
C ARG A 129 -15.29 -29.23 4.45
N PRO A 130 -15.17 -29.13 5.79
CA PRO A 130 -16.34 -29.17 6.66
C PRO A 130 -17.35 -28.06 6.34
N ARG A 131 -18.62 -28.45 6.15
CA ARG A 131 -19.73 -27.52 5.89
C ARG A 131 -20.69 -27.47 7.06
N ARG A 132 -21.34 -26.32 7.28
CA ARG A 132 -22.42 -26.22 8.27
C ARG A 132 -23.61 -27.06 7.79
N LYS A 133 -24.25 -27.83 8.68
CA LYS A 133 -25.36 -28.74 8.32
C LYS A 133 -26.44 -28.08 7.45
N ARG A 134 -26.85 -26.85 7.78
CA ARG A 134 -27.86 -26.10 7.01
C ARG A 134 -27.47 -25.77 5.56
N PHE A 135 -26.17 -25.88 5.24
CA PHE A 135 -25.60 -25.58 3.94
C PHE A 135 -25.13 -26.83 3.18
N ALA A 136 -25.26 -28.04 3.76
CA ALA A 136 -24.66 -29.26 3.21
C ALA A 136 -25.06 -29.58 1.76
N ASP A 137 -26.32 -29.31 1.39
CA ASP A 137 -26.85 -29.57 0.05
C ASP A 137 -26.80 -28.35 -0.88
N ARG A 138 -26.36 -27.19 -0.37
CA ARG A 138 -26.42 -25.92 -1.10
C ARG A 138 -25.26 -25.78 -2.09
N ASN A 139 -25.47 -24.97 -3.12
CA ASN A 139 -24.44 -24.55 -4.05
C ASN A 139 -23.40 -23.69 -3.32
N VAL A 140 -22.12 -23.82 -3.69
CA VAL A 140 -21.03 -23.05 -3.09
C VAL A 140 -20.61 -21.95 -4.05
N ALA A 141 -20.43 -20.74 -3.52
CA ALA A 141 -19.80 -19.63 -4.25
C ALA A 141 -18.40 -19.37 -3.69
N LEU A 142 -17.40 -19.48 -4.57
CA LEU A 142 -16.01 -19.12 -4.32
C LEU A 142 -15.75 -17.74 -4.89
N VAL A 143 -15.16 -16.84 -4.12
CA VAL A 143 -14.81 -15.50 -4.59
C VAL A 143 -13.31 -15.32 -4.47
N PHE A 144 -12.62 -15.15 -5.59
CA PHE A 144 -11.20 -14.83 -5.63
C PHE A 144 -11.06 -13.31 -5.80
N ASP A 145 -11.00 -12.57 -4.69
CA ASP A 145 -11.16 -11.10 -4.65
C ASP A 145 -9.89 -10.34 -5.10
N ASP A 146 -8.74 -10.99 -5.06
CA ASP A 146 -7.46 -10.38 -5.43
C ASP A 146 -6.55 -11.46 -6.05
N LEU A 147 -6.47 -11.43 -7.39
CA LEU A 147 -5.55 -12.25 -8.18
C LEU A 147 -4.28 -11.48 -8.57
N ASP A 148 -4.09 -10.24 -8.08
CA ASP A 148 -3.01 -9.37 -8.56
C ASP A 148 -1.64 -9.97 -8.27
N ASP A 149 -1.43 -10.49 -7.06
CA ASP A 149 -0.17 -11.15 -6.67
C ASP A 149 0.14 -12.33 -7.62
N LEU A 150 -0.82 -13.24 -7.83
CA LEU A 150 -0.67 -14.36 -8.76
C LEU A 150 -0.31 -13.90 -10.19
N LEU A 151 -0.99 -12.86 -10.70
CA LEU A 151 -0.80 -12.40 -12.08
C LEU A 151 0.47 -11.56 -12.27
N THR A 152 1.09 -11.10 -11.18
CA THR A 152 2.26 -10.21 -11.24
C THR A 152 3.55 -10.86 -10.75
N THR A 153 3.51 -11.73 -9.74
CA THR A 153 4.70 -12.28 -9.10
C THR A 153 4.91 -13.77 -9.37
N ALA A 154 3.87 -14.54 -9.70
CA ALA A 154 4.01 -15.98 -9.97
C ALA A 154 4.79 -16.27 -11.26
N GLY A 155 5.42 -17.44 -11.33
CA GLY A 155 5.92 -17.99 -12.59
C GLY A 155 4.81 -18.49 -13.51
N GLU A 156 5.09 -18.64 -14.81
CA GLU A 156 4.09 -19.10 -15.79
C GLU A 156 3.56 -20.52 -15.49
N ALA A 157 4.44 -21.44 -15.05
CA ALA A 157 4.03 -22.77 -14.62
C ALA A 157 3.05 -22.69 -13.43
N GLN A 158 3.42 -21.94 -12.39
CA GLN A 158 2.58 -21.76 -11.20
C GLN A 158 1.20 -21.16 -11.53
N ARG A 159 1.11 -20.18 -12.43
CA ARG A 159 -0.18 -19.64 -12.89
C ARG A 159 -1.01 -20.70 -13.60
N ARG A 160 -0.41 -21.41 -14.56
CA ARG A 160 -1.12 -22.46 -15.31
C ARG A 160 -1.64 -23.55 -14.39
N ASP A 161 -0.82 -24.01 -13.45
CA ASP A 161 -1.19 -25.05 -12.48
C ASP A 161 -2.30 -24.58 -11.54
N PHE A 162 -2.25 -23.32 -11.11
CA PHE A 162 -3.30 -22.72 -10.28
C PHE A 162 -4.65 -22.67 -11.02
N PHE A 163 -4.67 -22.14 -12.25
CA PHE A 163 -5.90 -22.07 -13.04
C PHE A 163 -6.41 -23.45 -13.45
N ALA A 164 -5.52 -24.42 -13.71
CA ALA A 164 -5.91 -25.81 -13.94
C ALA A 164 -6.56 -26.43 -12.69
N ALA A 165 -5.99 -26.22 -11.50
CA ALA A 165 -6.55 -26.72 -10.25
C ALA A 165 -7.95 -26.16 -9.97
N ILE A 166 -8.15 -24.84 -10.14
CA ILE A 166 -9.47 -24.21 -10.01
C ILE A 166 -10.41 -24.70 -11.10
N GLY A 167 -9.94 -24.75 -12.34
CA GLY A 167 -10.70 -25.20 -13.50
C GLY A 167 -11.31 -26.57 -13.33
N ASN A 168 -10.48 -27.56 -12.99
CA ASN A 168 -10.89 -28.93 -12.70
C ASN A 168 -11.89 -28.98 -11.55
N THR A 169 -11.69 -28.16 -10.52
CA THR A 169 -12.62 -28.09 -9.38
C THR A 169 -13.99 -27.56 -9.81
N LEU A 170 -14.03 -26.53 -10.66
CA LEU A 170 -15.27 -25.90 -11.15
C LEU A 170 -16.05 -26.73 -12.18
N GLU A 171 -15.51 -27.87 -12.65
CA GLU A 171 -16.29 -28.85 -13.41
C GLU A 171 -17.48 -29.36 -12.59
N ASN A 172 -17.38 -29.37 -11.25
CA ASN A 172 -18.49 -29.70 -10.37
C ASN A 172 -19.63 -28.67 -10.54
N PRO A 173 -20.83 -29.09 -10.98
CA PRO A 173 -21.95 -28.19 -11.25
C PRO A 173 -22.50 -27.49 -10.01
N LYS A 174 -22.12 -27.91 -8.81
CA LYS A 174 -22.50 -27.29 -7.53
C LYS A 174 -21.59 -26.12 -7.11
N LEU A 175 -20.57 -25.79 -7.90
CA LEU A 175 -19.62 -24.72 -7.61
C LEU A 175 -19.73 -23.54 -8.58
N TRP A 176 -19.72 -22.34 -8.01
CA TRP A 176 -19.70 -21.04 -8.67
C TRP A 176 -18.40 -20.33 -8.31
N ALA A 177 -17.89 -19.50 -9.23
CA ALA A 177 -16.70 -18.70 -9.01
C ALA A 177 -16.86 -17.27 -9.52
N LEU A 178 -16.43 -16.33 -8.69
CA LEU A 178 -16.15 -14.96 -9.10
C LEU A 178 -14.63 -14.76 -9.11
N LEU A 179 -14.07 -14.39 -10.27
CA LEU A 179 -12.66 -14.05 -10.42
C LEU A 179 -12.54 -12.53 -10.49
N VAL A 180 -11.84 -11.91 -9.54
CA VAL A 180 -11.77 -10.46 -9.41
C VAL A 180 -10.37 -9.98 -9.78
N VAL A 181 -10.28 -9.03 -10.71
CA VAL A 181 -9.01 -8.46 -11.20
C VAL A 181 -9.10 -6.96 -11.42
N ARG A 182 -7.93 -6.33 -11.55
CA ARG A 182 -7.82 -4.98 -12.08
C ARG A 182 -7.87 -4.95 -13.60
N ASP A 183 -8.34 -3.84 -14.18
CA ASP A 183 -8.46 -3.66 -15.64
C ASP A 183 -7.14 -3.93 -16.36
N GLU A 184 -6.04 -3.37 -15.85
CA GLU A 184 -4.69 -3.56 -16.39
C GLU A 184 -4.17 -5.01 -16.35
N LEU A 185 -4.77 -5.87 -15.53
CA LEU A 185 -4.41 -7.29 -15.39
C LEU A 185 -5.38 -8.22 -16.11
N LEU A 186 -6.49 -7.71 -16.66
CA LEU A 186 -7.48 -8.52 -17.37
C LEU A 186 -6.85 -9.27 -18.56
N ALA A 187 -6.00 -8.61 -19.33
CA ALA A 187 -5.29 -9.25 -20.44
C ALA A 187 -4.46 -10.45 -19.98
N LYS A 188 -3.74 -10.33 -18.85
CA LYS A 188 -2.97 -11.44 -18.27
C LYS A 188 -3.86 -12.57 -17.78
N LEU A 189 -5.00 -12.27 -17.16
CA LEU A 189 -5.97 -13.27 -16.73
C LEU A 189 -6.50 -14.09 -17.92
N THR A 190 -6.89 -13.41 -19.01
CA THR A 190 -7.52 -14.07 -20.18
C THR A 190 -6.60 -15.03 -20.94
N LEU A 191 -5.28 -14.97 -20.73
CA LEU A 191 -4.34 -15.98 -21.27
C LEU A 191 -4.65 -17.39 -20.75
N HIS A 192 -5.27 -17.50 -19.57
CA HIS A 192 -5.63 -18.75 -18.91
C HIS A 192 -7.10 -19.16 -19.09
N HIS A 193 -7.79 -18.58 -20.09
CA HIS A 193 -9.21 -18.86 -20.34
C HIS A 193 -9.48 -20.35 -20.61
N ARG A 194 -8.56 -21.10 -21.23
CA ARG A 194 -8.79 -22.51 -21.59
C ARG A 194 -8.88 -23.43 -20.39
N GLN A 195 -8.25 -23.05 -19.27
CA GLN A 195 -8.17 -23.83 -18.06
C GLN A 195 -9.45 -23.75 -17.23
N VAL A 196 -10.28 -22.72 -17.41
CA VAL A 196 -11.46 -22.49 -16.56
C VAL A 196 -12.76 -22.72 -17.36
N PRO A 197 -13.81 -23.34 -16.75
CA PRO A 197 -15.11 -23.48 -17.39
C PRO A 197 -15.66 -22.16 -17.93
N THR A 198 -16.48 -22.24 -18.98
CA THR A 198 -17.01 -21.09 -19.74
C THR A 198 -15.95 -20.21 -20.41
N ARG A 199 -14.68 -20.59 -20.34
CA ARG A 199 -13.55 -19.84 -20.92
C ARG A 199 -13.51 -18.37 -20.49
N MET A 200 -13.91 -18.09 -19.25
CA MET A 200 -13.98 -16.72 -18.71
C MET A 200 -14.81 -15.76 -19.59
N ALA A 201 -15.78 -16.28 -20.35
CA ALA A 201 -16.55 -15.50 -21.32
C ALA A 201 -17.55 -14.53 -20.69
N ASN A 202 -17.87 -14.71 -19.40
CA ASN A 202 -18.82 -13.87 -18.69
C ASN A 202 -18.05 -12.79 -17.93
N ILE A 203 -18.01 -11.60 -18.52
CA ILE A 203 -17.25 -10.45 -18.01
C ILE A 203 -18.23 -9.44 -17.45
N PHE A 204 -17.97 -8.99 -16.22
CA PHE A 204 -18.67 -7.91 -15.56
C PHE A 204 -17.67 -6.77 -15.31
N HIS A 205 -17.88 -5.64 -15.97
CA HIS A 205 -17.14 -4.43 -15.70
C HIS A 205 -17.84 -3.62 -14.60
N LEU A 206 -17.11 -3.27 -13.55
CA LEU A 206 -17.61 -2.36 -12.52
C LEU A 206 -17.08 -0.96 -12.79
N ASP A 207 -17.95 -0.11 -13.32
CA ASP A 207 -17.68 1.31 -13.52
C ASP A 207 -17.30 2.01 -12.21
N ARG A 208 -16.54 3.10 -12.31
CA ARG A 208 -16.32 3.99 -11.16
C ARG A 208 -17.62 4.65 -10.70
N PHE A 209 -17.54 5.33 -9.58
CA PHE A 209 -18.70 5.94 -8.95
C PHE A 209 -19.16 7.18 -9.71
N ARG A 210 -20.44 7.22 -10.07
CA ARG A 210 -21.07 8.40 -10.68
C ARG A 210 -21.36 9.47 -9.62
N PRO A 211 -21.35 10.77 -9.96
CA PRO A 211 -21.65 11.86 -9.04
C PRO A 211 -23.00 11.69 -8.31
N ASP A 212 -24.06 11.33 -9.03
CA ASP A 212 -25.39 11.13 -8.44
C ASP A 212 -25.46 9.96 -7.45
N SER A 213 -24.61 8.94 -7.66
CA SER A 213 -24.47 7.85 -6.70
C SER A 213 -23.66 8.32 -5.49
N ALA A 214 -22.63 9.14 -5.68
CA ALA A 214 -21.80 9.70 -4.61
C ALA A 214 -22.62 10.53 -3.63
N ALA A 215 -23.48 11.42 -4.15
CA ALA A 215 -24.40 12.19 -3.34
C ALA A 215 -25.27 11.30 -2.45
N ARG A 216 -25.89 10.26 -3.04
CA ARG A 216 -26.69 9.27 -2.31
C ARG A 216 -25.91 8.52 -1.23
N VAL A 217 -24.63 8.23 -1.45
CA VAL A 217 -23.77 7.61 -0.43
C VAL A 217 -23.53 8.57 0.73
N ILE A 218 -23.17 9.82 0.43
CA ILE A 218 -22.87 10.84 1.43
C ILE A 218 -24.10 11.08 2.30
N GLU A 219 -25.26 11.29 1.67
CA GLU A 219 -26.53 11.49 2.36
C GLU A 219 -26.92 10.30 3.23
N ALA A 220 -26.86 9.08 2.68
CA ALA A 220 -27.26 7.87 3.41
C ALA A 220 -26.37 7.59 4.62
N LEU A 221 -25.05 7.77 4.48
CA LEU A 221 -24.10 7.57 5.58
C LEU A 221 -24.20 8.69 6.62
N ALA A 222 -24.38 9.95 6.21
CA ALA A 222 -24.57 11.04 7.15
C ALA A 222 -25.85 10.83 7.98
N ALA A 223 -26.95 10.46 7.32
CA ALA A 223 -28.22 10.16 7.98
C ALA A 223 -28.13 8.97 8.95
N GLN A 224 -27.34 7.94 8.63
CA GLN A 224 -27.09 6.81 9.54
C GLN A 224 -26.43 7.27 10.85
N GLY A 225 -25.58 8.30 10.81
CA GLY A 225 -24.98 8.90 11.99
C GLY A 225 -25.75 10.10 12.56
N GLU A 226 -27.01 10.29 12.15
CA GLU A 226 -27.89 11.37 12.61
C GLU A 226 -27.35 12.79 12.33
N ARG A 227 -26.61 12.97 11.21
CA ARG A 227 -26.16 14.29 10.73
C ARG A 227 -26.47 14.47 9.25
N ARG A 228 -26.23 15.68 8.73
CA ARG A 228 -26.27 16.01 7.31
C ARG A 228 -24.99 16.72 6.88
N ILE A 229 -24.62 16.56 5.61
CA ILE A 229 -23.65 17.44 4.96
C ILE A 229 -24.45 18.57 4.30
N ASP A 230 -24.13 19.83 4.60
CA ASP A 230 -25.00 20.95 4.21
C ASP A 230 -24.99 21.22 2.69
N ASP A 231 -23.86 21.00 2.01
CA ASP A 231 -23.76 21.12 0.54
C ASP A 231 -23.09 19.88 -0.10
N VAL A 232 -23.86 18.81 -0.23
CA VAL A 232 -23.43 17.56 -0.88
C VAL A 232 -23.00 17.79 -2.34
N GLY A 233 -23.68 18.69 -3.06
CA GLY A 233 -23.39 19.00 -4.46
C GLY A 233 -22.02 19.63 -4.64
N ALA A 234 -21.69 20.63 -3.82
CA ALA A 234 -20.37 21.23 -3.78
C ALA A 234 -19.29 20.22 -3.38
N LEU A 235 -19.56 19.37 -2.39
CA LEU A 235 -18.60 18.32 -1.99
C LEU A 235 -18.31 17.34 -3.12
N VAL A 236 -19.35 16.85 -3.81
CA VAL A 236 -19.19 15.95 -4.96
C VAL A 236 -18.43 16.64 -6.09
N THR A 237 -18.72 17.91 -6.35
CA THR A 237 -17.99 18.71 -7.35
C THR A 237 -16.50 18.82 -7.00
N LYS A 238 -16.17 19.12 -5.74
CA LYS A 238 -14.78 19.17 -5.26
C LYS A 238 -14.09 17.81 -5.37
N LEU A 239 -14.78 16.71 -5.08
CA LEU A 239 -14.25 15.35 -5.17
C LEU A 239 -14.00 14.91 -6.63
N VAL A 240 -14.87 15.29 -7.55
CA VAL A 240 -14.70 15.03 -8.99
C VAL A 240 -13.51 15.80 -9.56
N ALA A 241 -13.25 17.01 -9.07
CA ALA A 241 -12.13 17.85 -9.50
C ALA A 241 -10.75 17.38 -9.00
N LEU A 242 -10.68 16.33 -8.16
CA LEU A 242 -9.40 15.80 -7.69
C LEU A 242 -8.67 15.07 -8.81
N ASP A 243 -7.43 15.48 -9.05
CA ASP A 243 -6.52 14.70 -9.88
C ASP A 243 -6.27 13.32 -9.23
N ASP A 244 -6.60 12.27 -9.96
CA ASP A 244 -6.42 10.89 -9.51
C ASP A 244 -5.09 10.27 -10.00
N GLY A 245 -4.23 11.08 -10.62
CA GLY A 245 -2.88 10.73 -11.08
C GLY A 245 -2.85 10.06 -12.44
N ARG A 246 -3.95 10.11 -13.20
CA ARG A 246 -4.04 9.53 -14.54
C ARG A 246 -3.81 10.63 -15.56
N GLY A 247 -2.78 10.47 -16.38
CA GLY A 247 -2.46 11.44 -17.44
C GLY A 247 -3.63 11.68 -18.40
N GLU A 248 -3.51 12.73 -19.21
CA GLU A 248 -4.54 13.29 -20.12
C GLU A 248 -5.29 12.29 -21.03
N LEU A 249 -4.79 11.06 -21.20
CA LEU A 249 -5.39 10.03 -22.06
C LEU A 249 -6.63 9.33 -21.45
N ASP A 250 -6.81 9.39 -20.12
CA ASP A 250 -8.02 8.90 -19.43
C ASP A 250 -9.08 10.00 -19.22
N ALA A 251 -8.83 11.23 -19.70
CA ALA A 251 -9.73 12.38 -19.57
C ALA A 251 -11.07 12.23 -20.31
N ALA A 252 -11.26 11.15 -21.08
CA ALA A 252 -12.54 10.86 -21.75
C ALA A 252 -13.64 10.39 -20.78
N GLU A 253 -13.32 10.06 -19.51
CA GLU A 253 -14.30 9.75 -18.46
C GLU A 253 -14.48 10.95 -17.48
N ASP A 254 -14.79 12.11 -18.04
CA ASP A 254 -15.15 13.32 -17.28
C ASP A 254 -16.27 13.02 -16.26
N GLY A 255 -15.97 13.16 -14.96
CA GLY A 255 -16.98 13.13 -13.89
C GLY A 255 -16.98 11.89 -12.99
N MET A 256 -16.06 10.94 -13.14
CA MET A 256 -16.02 9.77 -12.27
C MET A 256 -15.20 9.97 -10.98
N LEU A 257 -15.71 9.47 -9.85
CA LEU A 257 -15.18 9.78 -8.52
C LEU A 257 -14.42 8.60 -7.87
N ASP A 258 -13.38 8.92 -7.09
CA ASP A 258 -12.65 7.96 -6.26
C ASP A 258 -13.34 7.71 -4.91
N LEU A 259 -13.86 6.49 -4.70
CA LEU A 259 -14.57 6.13 -3.46
C LEU A 259 -13.71 6.19 -2.20
N LEU A 260 -12.41 5.94 -2.33
CA LEU A 260 -11.48 6.00 -1.21
C LEU A 260 -11.33 7.44 -0.73
N ALA A 261 -11.17 8.37 -1.68
CA ALA A 261 -11.12 9.81 -1.40
C ALA A 261 -12.43 10.28 -0.75
N LEU A 262 -13.59 9.88 -1.27
CA LEU A 262 -14.90 10.21 -0.66
C LEU A 262 -14.97 9.74 0.79
N GLN A 263 -14.63 8.47 1.06
CA GLN A 263 -14.67 7.93 2.42
C GLN A 263 -13.73 8.69 3.37
N VAL A 264 -12.52 9.01 2.92
CA VAL A 264 -11.52 9.72 3.72
C VAL A 264 -11.89 11.18 3.96
N VAL A 265 -12.44 11.87 2.97
CA VAL A 265 -12.86 13.28 3.10
C VAL A 265 -14.09 13.37 4.02
N CYS A 266 -15.12 12.57 3.78
CA CYS A 266 -16.32 12.59 4.59
C CYS A 266 -16.04 12.18 6.03
N ARG A 267 -15.13 11.23 6.26
CA ARG A 267 -14.67 10.88 7.61
C ARG A 267 -13.95 12.04 8.30
N GLN A 268 -13.15 12.82 7.58
CA GLN A 268 -12.46 13.97 8.15
C GLN A 268 -13.42 15.13 8.46
N LEU A 269 -14.38 15.39 7.58
CA LEU A 269 -15.48 16.33 7.82
C LEU A 269 -16.27 15.92 9.07
N TRP A 270 -16.64 14.64 9.18
CA TRP A 270 -17.32 14.10 10.34
C TRP A 270 -16.55 14.29 11.65
N ALA A 271 -15.24 14.03 11.64
CA ALA A 271 -14.40 14.16 12.81
C ALA A 271 -14.13 15.62 13.22
N ALA A 272 -14.21 16.56 12.27
CA ALA A 272 -14.03 17.99 12.53
C ALA A 272 -15.31 18.68 13.02
N ALA A 273 -16.48 18.11 12.71
CA ALA A 273 -17.77 18.69 13.06
C ALA A 273 -18.04 18.65 14.58
N PRO A 274 -18.44 19.77 15.20
CA PRO A 274 -18.70 19.86 16.64
C PRO A 274 -19.68 18.80 17.17
N GLU A 275 -19.54 18.42 18.44
CA GLU A 275 -20.55 17.57 19.09
C GLU A 275 -21.89 18.30 19.16
N GLY A 276 -22.96 17.61 18.77
CA GLY A 276 -24.33 18.15 18.74
C GLY A 276 -24.68 18.97 17.50
N ASP A 277 -23.74 19.18 16.57
CA ASP A 277 -24.07 19.81 15.29
C ASP A 277 -24.69 18.79 14.32
N GLU A 278 -25.87 19.12 13.82
CA GLU A 278 -26.56 18.32 12.82
C GLU A 278 -26.04 18.62 11.41
N GLY A 279 -25.52 19.83 11.16
CA GLY A 279 -24.98 20.26 9.87
C GLY A 279 -23.46 20.17 9.83
N ILE A 280 -22.91 19.73 8.70
CA ILE A 280 -21.46 19.70 8.47
C ILE A 280 -21.15 20.59 7.28
N ASP A 281 -20.45 21.69 7.56
CA ASP A 281 -19.99 22.64 6.56
C ASP A 281 -18.82 22.05 5.73
N VAL A 282 -19.00 22.08 4.41
CA VAL A 282 -18.04 21.57 3.42
C VAL A 282 -16.93 22.58 3.15
N ASP A 283 -17.16 23.87 3.36
CA ASP A 283 -16.18 24.92 3.08
C ASP A 283 -15.10 25.03 4.15
N ALA A 284 -15.35 24.50 5.34
CA ALA A 284 -14.35 24.35 6.40
C ALA A 284 -13.21 23.37 6.04
N PHE A 285 -13.32 22.60 4.95
CA PHE A 285 -12.35 21.56 4.58
C PHE A 285 -11.67 21.81 3.23
N GLU A 286 -10.38 22.15 3.28
CA GLU A 286 -9.53 22.21 2.08
C GLU A 286 -9.09 20.80 1.63
N LEU A 287 -9.76 20.27 0.60
CA LEU A 287 -9.43 18.97 0.01
C LEU A 287 -8.01 18.92 -0.60
N GLY A 288 -7.53 20.01 -1.20
CA GLY A 288 -6.34 20.00 -2.05
C GLY A 288 -6.67 19.65 -3.50
N THR A 289 -5.65 19.33 -4.30
CA THR A 289 -5.78 19.18 -5.76
C THR A 289 -5.76 17.74 -6.26
N SER A 290 -5.32 16.77 -5.44
CA SER A 290 -5.19 15.37 -5.85
C SER A 290 -5.60 14.37 -4.76
N VAL A 291 -6.05 13.20 -5.19
CA VAL A 291 -6.37 12.06 -4.31
C VAL A 291 -5.17 11.69 -3.44
N SER A 292 -3.96 11.68 -4.02
CA SER A 292 -2.72 11.38 -3.28
C SER A 292 -2.50 12.36 -2.12
N THR A 293 -2.74 13.66 -2.35
CA THR A 293 -2.61 14.68 -1.29
C THR A 293 -3.65 14.48 -0.18
N VAL A 294 -4.90 14.15 -0.53
CA VAL A 294 -5.97 13.85 0.44
C VAL A 294 -5.57 12.68 1.36
N LEU A 295 -5.10 11.58 0.77
CA LEU A 295 -4.71 10.37 1.51
C LEU A 295 -3.46 10.60 2.38
N GLY A 296 -2.46 11.31 1.86
CA GLY A 296 -1.25 11.66 2.62
C GLY A 296 -1.55 12.59 3.79
N ARG A 297 -2.43 13.59 3.61
CA ARG A 297 -2.90 14.46 4.70
C ARG A 297 -3.67 13.70 5.77
N TYR A 298 -4.54 12.78 5.35
CA TYR A 298 -5.28 11.91 6.28
C TYR A 298 -4.32 11.10 7.15
N TYR A 299 -3.36 10.41 6.53
CA TYR A 299 -2.33 9.65 7.24
C TYR A 299 -1.55 10.53 8.24
N GLY A 300 -1.05 11.69 7.80
CA GLY A 300 -0.33 12.61 8.68
C GLY A 300 -1.19 13.21 9.80
N ARG A 301 -2.51 13.32 9.63
CA ARG A 301 -3.42 13.72 10.71
C ARG A 301 -3.56 12.60 11.75
N VAL A 302 -3.75 11.36 11.30
CA VAL A 302 -3.85 10.20 12.19
C VAL A 302 -2.58 10.05 13.03
N LEU A 303 -1.39 10.19 12.42
CA LEU A 303 -0.14 10.11 13.17
C LEU A 303 0.00 11.21 14.23
N ARG A 304 -0.33 12.47 13.89
CA ARG A 304 -0.31 13.57 14.87
C ARG A 304 -1.27 13.33 16.05
N THR A 305 -2.41 12.72 15.80
CA THR A 305 -3.35 12.32 16.87
C THR A 305 -2.78 11.19 17.72
N LEU A 306 -2.11 10.22 17.12
CA LEU A 306 -1.53 9.07 17.81
C LEU A 306 -0.35 9.47 18.72
N VAL A 307 0.51 10.38 18.26
CA VAL A 307 1.75 10.74 18.96
C VAL A 307 1.64 11.98 19.84
N GLU A 308 0.47 12.62 19.87
CA GLU A 308 0.18 13.82 20.69
C GLU A 308 1.23 14.96 20.58
N GLY A 309 1.91 15.05 19.43
CA GLY A 309 2.95 16.06 19.15
C GLY A 309 4.39 15.59 19.36
N ASP A 310 4.62 14.34 19.74
CA ASP A 310 5.97 13.74 19.78
C ASP A 310 6.50 13.50 18.36
N VAL A 311 7.47 14.35 17.97
CA VAL A 311 8.08 14.34 16.64
C VAL A 311 8.92 13.08 16.40
N GLU A 312 9.62 12.55 17.42
CA GLU A 312 10.48 11.38 17.21
C GLU A 312 9.61 10.11 17.12
N ALA A 313 8.58 9.99 17.96
CA ALA A 313 7.61 8.91 17.84
C ALA A 313 6.91 8.92 16.46
N GLU A 314 6.52 10.11 15.96
CA GLU A 314 5.95 10.22 14.62
C GLU A 314 6.94 9.76 13.55
N ARG A 315 8.22 10.15 13.67
CA ARG A 315 9.28 9.76 12.75
C ARG A 315 9.48 8.25 12.72
N GLU A 316 9.54 7.60 13.88
CA GLU A 316 9.71 6.15 14.00
C GLU A 316 8.56 5.40 13.33
N ILE A 317 7.32 5.79 13.60
CA ILE A 317 6.14 5.17 12.99
C ILE A 317 6.16 5.32 11.47
N ARG A 318 6.46 6.52 10.96
CA ARG A 318 6.56 6.78 9.52
C ARG A 318 7.59 5.87 8.84
N LEU A 319 8.79 5.79 9.41
CA LEU A 319 9.86 4.94 8.88
C LEU A 319 9.47 3.46 8.90
N GLN A 320 8.86 2.98 9.98
CA GLN A 320 8.42 1.59 10.10
C GLN A 320 7.32 1.24 9.10
N VAL A 321 6.29 2.08 8.96
CA VAL A 321 5.20 1.86 7.99
C VAL A 321 5.74 1.85 6.56
N ALA A 322 6.56 2.83 6.19
CA ALA A 322 7.13 2.94 4.85
C ALA A 322 8.06 1.76 4.50
N ALA A 323 8.91 1.33 5.43
CA ALA A 323 9.87 0.25 5.20
C ALA A 323 9.21 -1.14 5.13
N THR A 324 8.16 -1.39 5.92
CA THR A 324 7.59 -2.74 6.10
C THR A 324 6.33 -2.98 5.26
N MET A 325 5.41 -1.99 5.20
CA MET A 325 4.09 -2.16 4.61
C MET A 325 3.91 -1.38 3.29
N ALA A 326 4.72 -0.35 3.06
CA ALA A 326 4.72 0.46 1.84
C ALA A 326 6.06 0.53 1.07
N PRO A 327 6.91 -0.53 1.05
CA PRO A 327 8.24 -0.43 0.47
C PRO A 327 8.19 -0.07 -1.02
N GLY A 328 8.90 1.00 -1.40
CA GLY A 328 8.90 1.50 -2.77
C GLY A 328 7.53 1.99 -3.26
N GLY A 329 6.64 2.39 -2.36
CA GLY A 329 5.29 2.84 -2.71
C GLY A 329 4.32 1.72 -3.05
N ARG A 330 4.66 0.46 -2.74
CA ARG A 330 3.77 -0.69 -2.97
C ARG A 330 3.30 -1.29 -1.66
N ARG A 331 2.03 -1.68 -1.61
CA ARG A 331 1.47 -2.41 -0.47
C ARG A 331 2.11 -3.78 -0.38
N VAL A 332 2.68 -4.09 0.78
CA VAL A 332 3.23 -5.40 1.12
C VAL A 332 2.58 -5.93 2.39
N ARG A 333 2.49 -7.25 2.49
CA ARG A 333 2.06 -7.99 3.68
C ARG A 333 3.30 -8.45 4.44
N VAL A 334 3.37 -8.16 5.73
CA VAL A 334 4.53 -8.43 6.58
C VAL A 334 4.10 -9.13 7.87
N ARG A 335 4.94 -10.00 8.41
CA ARG A 335 4.66 -10.62 9.72
C ARG A 335 4.68 -9.58 10.81
N ARG A 336 3.74 -9.69 11.76
CA ARG A 336 3.63 -8.80 12.92
C ARG A 336 4.94 -8.65 13.70
N GLU A 337 5.71 -9.73 13.83
CA GLU A 337 7.00 -9.79 14.54
C GLU A 337 8.14 -8.99 13.87
N ARG A 338 7.99 -8.65 12.58
CA ARG A 338 8.97 -7.84 11.84
C ARG A 338 8.63 -6.35 11.81
N VAL A 339 7.51 -5.96 12.39
CA VAL A 339 7.06 -4.57 12.46
C VAL A 339 7.31 -4.08 13.87
N ASP A 340 8.27 -3.15 13.99
CA ASP A 340 8.62 -2.53 15.26
C ASP A 340 7.65 -1.37 15.56
N LEU A 341 6.40 -1.74 15.80
CA LEU A 341 5.33 -0.86 16.27
C LEU A 341 4.70 -1.51 17.49
N ASP A 342 4.40 -0.72 18.51
CA ASP A 342 3.66 -1.20 19.67
C ASP A 342 2.20 -1.52 19.31
N ASP A 343 1.53 -2.27 20.19
CA ASP A 343 0.15 -2.69 19.95
C ASP A 343 -0.84 -1.51 20.00
N ALA A 344 -0.50 -0.41 20.67
CA ALA A 344 -1.34 0.78 20.75
C ALA A 344 -1.35 1.52 19.40
N ALA A 345 -0.19 1.71 18.78
CA ALA A 345 -0.01 2.27 17.45
C ALA A 345 -0.73 1.41 16.40
N ILE A 346 -0.55 0.09 16.43
CA ILE A 346 -1.25 -0.83 15.51
C ILE A 346 -2.75 -0.74 15.70
N LYS A 347 -3.25 -0.77 16.95
CA LYS A 347 -4.68 -0.64 17.25
C LYS A 347 -5.24 0.69 16.75
N CYS A 348 -4.50 1.79 16.90
CA CYS A 348 -4.89 3.11 16.41
C CYS A 348 -4.96 3.14 14.87
N LEU A 349 -3.87 2.75 14.19
CA LEU A 349 -3.80 2.70 12.72
C LEU A 349 -4.92 1.81 12.13
N ARG A 350 -5.25 0.69 12.79
CA ARG A 350 -6.40 -0.15 12.43
C ARG A 350 -7.74 0.53 12.66
N GLY A 351 -7.91 1.25 13.77
CA GLY A 351 -9.13 2.02 14.05
C GLY A 351 -9.40 3.12 13.02
N PHE A 352 -8.34 3.69 12.45
CA PHE A 352 -8.40 4.64 11.34
C PHE A 352 -8.40 3.97 9.94
N GLY A 353 -8.41 2.64 9.87
CA GLY A 353 -8.48 1.91 8.61
C GLY A 353 -7.27 2.08 7.70
N LEU A 354 -6.11 2.47 8.24
CA LEU A 354 -4.86 2.59 7.49
C LEU A 354 -4.14 1.24 7.36
N VAL A 355 -4.24 0.40 8.38
CA VAL A 355 -3.59 -0.91 8.49
C VAL A 355 -4.64 -1.97 8.76
N ASP A 356 -4.45 -3.16 8.18
CA ASP A 356 -5.17 -4.37 8.52
C ASP A 356 -4.23 -5.36 9.23
N LEU A 357 -4.81 -6.09 10.19
CA LEU A 357 -4.18 -7.22 10.88
C LEU A 357 -5.07 -8.44 10.66
N TYR A 358 -4.49 -9.54 10.21
CA TYR A 358 -5.19 -10.79 9.98
C TYR A 358 -4.31 -11.99 10.33
N GLU A 359 -4.95 -13.09 10.70
CA GLU A 359 -4.28 -14.39 10.83
C GLU A 359 -4.11 -15.01 9.44
N TYR A 360 -2.93 -15.54 9.18
CA TYR A 360 -2.64 -16.39 8.03
C TYR A 360 -1.51 -17.33 8.40
N ALA A 361 -1.56 -18.58 7.93
CA ALA A 361 -0.49 -19.55 8.18
C ALA A 361 -0.21 -19.84 9.67
N GLY A 362 -1.17 -19.58 10.57
CA GLY A 362 -0.96 -19.71 12.02
C GLY A 362 -0.12 -18.60 12.64
N GLY A 363 0.10 -17.48 11.93
CA GLY A 363 0.74 -16.28 12.46
C GLY A 363 -0.06 -15.01 12.13
N GLU A 364 0.33 -13.90 12.77
CA GLU A 364 -0.27 -12.60 12.55
C GLU A 364 0.46 -11.80 11.47
N TRP A 365 -0.30 -11.21 10.56
CA TRP A 365 0.21 -10.44 9.44
C TRP A 365 -0.40 -9.04 9.40
N LEU A 366 0.42 -8.06 9.05
CA LEU A 366 0.07 -6.67 8.85
C LEU A 366 0.19 -6.28 7.38
N SER A 367 -0.70 -5.41 6.93
CA SER A 367 -0.59 -4.74 5.62
C SER A 367 -1.31 -3.39 5.66
N LEU A 368 -1.03 -2.50 4.71
CA LEU A 368 -1.93 -1.37 4.49
C LEU A 368 -3.33 -1.87 4.14
N ALA A 369 -4.37 -1.18 4.59
CA ALA A 369 -5.76 -1.59 4.33
C ALA A 369 -6.14 -1.49 2.84
N HIS A 370 -5.44 -0.62 2.08
CA HIS A 370 -5.69 -0.44 0.66
C HIS A 370 -4.40 -0.12 -0.11
N ALA A 371 -4.26 -0.64 -1.33
CA ALA A 371 -3.05 -0.46 -2.15
C ALA A 371 -2.78 1.02 -2.51
N ARG A 372 -3.84 1.80 -2.79
CA ARG A 372 -3.73 3.25 -3.06
C ARG A 372 -3.22 4.09 -1.89
N LEU A 373 -3.05 3.53 -0.68
CA LEU A 373 -2.42 4.25 0.43
C LEU A 373 -0.89 4.27 0.33
N ALA A 374 -0.27 3.31 -0.37
CA ALA A 374 1.17 3.11 -0.30
C ALA A 374 1.98 4.30 -0.85
N GLU A 375 1.69 4.76 -2.08
CA GLU A 375 2.37 5.93 -2.67
C GLU A 375 2.09 7.22 -1.89
N PRO A 376 0.84 7.56 -1.51
CA PRO A 376 0.55 8.74 -0.69
C PRO A 376 1.26 8.76 0.67
N ILE A 377 1.38 7.60 1.33
CA ILE A 377 2.10 7.47 2.61
C ILE A 377 3.58 7.79 2.38
N VAL A 378 4.22 7.17 1.39
CA VAL A 378 5.63 7.42 1.08
C VAL A 378 5.89 8.88 0.69
N ALA A 379 4.99 9.48 -0.09
CA ALA A 379 5.08 10.90 -0.47
C ALA A 379 4.90 11.82 0.75
N SER A 380 3.93 11.52 1.63
CA SER A 380 3.70 12.24 2.89
C SER A 380 4.92 12.16 3.79
N ASP A 381 5.51 10.97 3.95
CA ASP A 381 6.70 10.74 4.76
C ASP A 381 7.90 11.51 4.23
N ALA A 382 8.13 11.48 2.93
CA ALA A 382 9.21 12.24 2.31
C ALA A 382 9.03 13.75 2.54
N GLN A 383 7.80 14.27 2.44
CA GLN A 383 7.53 15.69 2.73
C GLN A 383 7.74 16.02 4.21
N TRP A 384 7.23 15.18 5.11
CA TRP A 384 7.33 15.38 6.55
C TRP A 384 8.78 15.32 7.03
N LEU A 385 9.56 14.32 6.58
CA LEU A 385 10.98 14.17 6.91
C LEU A 385 11.82 15.35 6.42
N ARG A 386 11.50 15.91 5.24
CA ARG A 386 12.15 17.14 4.75
C ARG A 386 11.88 18.34 5.66
N ALA A 387 10.66 18.45 6.18
CA ALA A 387 10.26 19.55 7.05
C ALA A 387 10.80 19.40 8.49
N HIS A 388 10.94 18.17 9.00
CA HIS A 388 11.31 17.87 10.38
C HIS A 388 12.75 17.32 10.53
N SER A 389 13.55 17.37 9.47
CA SER A 389 14.96 16.98 9.54
C SER A 389 15.71 17.90 10.51
N PRO A 390 16.32 17.36 11.60
CA PRO A 390 17.13 18.14 12.53
C PRO A 390 18.27 18.88 11.82
N THR A 391 18.78 18.29 10.73
CA THR A 391 19.88 18.82 9.94
C THR A 391 19.45 19.97 9.03
N VAL A 392 18.24 19.92 8.44
CA VAL A 392 17.70 21.06 7.67
C VAL A 392 17.41 22.26 8.58
N SER A 393 16.94 22.00 9.81
CA SER A 393 16.71 23.05 10.81
C SER A 393 18.02 23.65 11.33
N LYS A 394 19.05 22.82 11.58
CA LYS A 394 20.41 23.29 11.92
C LYS A 394 21.05 24.08 10.76
N VAL A 395 20.99 23.59 9.53
CA VAL A 395 21.52 24.30 8.35
C VAL A 395 20.79 25.61 8.10
N LYS A 396 19.44 25.64 8.16
CA LYS A 396 18.65 26.88 8.04
C LYS A 396 18.95 27.89 9.14
N GLY A 397 19.14 27.42 10.39
CA GLY A 397 19.49 28.28 11.53
C GLY A 397 20.90 28.85 11.44
N LEU A 398 21.81 28.18 10.72
CA LEU A 398 23.18 28.64 10.53
C LEU A 398 23.31 29.62 9.34
N LEU A 399 22.40 29.62 8.35
CA LEU A 399 22.49 30.45 7.14
C LEU A 399 22.61 31.99 7.35
N PRO A 400 22.08 32.64 8.40
CA PRO A 400 22.34 34.06 8.62
C PRO A 400 23.76 34.25 9.19
N GLY A 401 24.76 34.42 8.30
CA GLY A 401 26.12 34.82 8.67
C GLY A 401 27.24 33.83 8.35
N TRP A 402 27.07 32.93 7.37
CA TRP A 402 28.15 32.04 6.92
C TRP A 402 29.32 32.82 6.33
N SER A 403 30.40 32.90 7.10
CA SER A 403 31.64 33.57 6.69
C SER A 403 32.92 32.89 7.18
N LYS A 404 32.88 31.63 7.65
CA LYS A 404 34.07 30.79 7.91
C LYS A 404 33.67 29.34 8.19
N ARG A 405 34.60 28.40 7.91
CA ARG A 405 34.57 26.95 8.20
C ARG A 405 33.63 26.58 9.34
N GLY A 406 32.68 25.68 9.04
CA GLY A 406 31.75 25.13 10.03
C GLY A 406 31.86 23.61 10.08
N ARG A 407 32.05 23.06 11.27
CA ARG A 407 32.00 21.61 11.51
C ARG A 407 30.60 21.24 12.00
N VAL A 408 29.96 20.30 11.33
CA VAL A 408 28.63 19.78 11.68
C VAL A 408 28.76 18.33 12.13
N GLU A 409 28.38 18.06 13.37
CA GLU A 409 28.33 16.71 13.90
C GLU A 409 27.01 16.02 13.51
N VAL A 410 27.12 14.84 12.89
CA VAL A 410 26.01 13.99 12.46
C VAL A 410 26.24 12.58 13.02
N GLY A 411 25.61 12.26 14.15
CA GLY A 411 25.85 10.99 14.85
C GLY A 411 27.28 10.91 15.39
N GLU A 412 27.98 9.79 15.15
CA GLU A 412 29.40 9.61 15.49
C GLU A 412 30.37 10.22 14.45
N HIS A 413 29.88 10.93 13.42
CA HIS A 413 30.70 11.44 12.33
C HIS A 413 30.70 12.97 12.33
N SER A 414 31.79 13.59 11.88
CA SER A 414 31.86 15.03 11.70
C SER A 414 32.02 15.38 10.23
N VAL A 415 31.17 16.27 9.73
CA VAL A 415 31.26 16.82 8.38
C VAL A 415 31.82 18.23 8.48
N GLU A 416 33.00 18.48 7.91
CA GLU A 416 33.52 19.84 7.75
C GLU A 416 33.01 20.44 6.44
N LEU A 417 32.38 21.60 6.54
CA LEU A 417 31.94 22.39 5.39
C LEU A 417 32.81 23.64 5.32
N GLU A 418 33.58 23.78 4.24
CA GLU A 418 34.38 24.96 3.96
C GLU A 418 33.77 25.74 2.78
N GLY A 419 33.20 26.91 3.07
CA GLY A 419 32.85 27.89 2.04
C GLY A 419 34.00 28.88 1.86
N MET A 420 34.58 28.94 0.67
CA MET A 420 35.57 29.99 0.34
C MET A 420 34.83 31.29 0.00
N SER A 421 35.16 32.39 0.68
CA SER A 421 34.78 33.73 0.21
C SER A 421 35.84 34.24 -0.77
N TRP A 422 35.43 34.67 -1.96
CA TRP A 422 36.29 35.51 -2.80
C TRP A 422 36.31 36.91 -2.21
N SER A 423 37.46 37.35 -1.68
CA SER A 423 37.62 38.73 -1.23
C SER A 423 37.78 39.73 -2.39
N GLU A 424 38.03 39.25 -3.62
CA GLU A 424 37.91 40.00 -4.88
C GLU A 424 37.50 39.03 -6.00
N PRO A 425 36.65 39.45 -6.96
CA PRO A 425 36.24 38.58 -8.07
C PRO A 425 37.43 38.31 -9.00
N PRO A 426 37.71 37.04 -9.38
CA PRO A 426 38.70 36.74 -10.40
C PRO A 426 38.26 37.37 -11.73
N ARG A 427 39.19 38.04 -12.43
CA ARG A 427 38.91 38.81 -13.65
C ARG A 427 38.60 37.97 -14.89
N GLU A 428 38.56 36.65 -14.80
CA GLU A 428 38.10 35.77 -15.87
C GLU A 428 37.20 34.70 -15.25
N ALA A 429 35.90 34.78 -15.55
CA ALA A 429 34.87 33.91 -15.03
C ALA A 429 34.88 32.54 -15.72
N SER A 430 34.87 31.46 -14.94
CA SER A 430 34.04 30.31 -15.25
C SER A 430 32.82 30.38 -14.34
N ASP A 431 31.62 30.45 -14.91
CA ASP A 431 30.34 30.75 -14.24
C ASP A 431 29.80 29.65 -13.30
N GLU A 432 30.64 28.73 -12.79
CA GLU A 432 30.19 27.67 -11.89
C GLU A 432 30.86 27.76 -10.50
N PRO A 433 30.06 27.78 -9.40
CA PRO A 433 30.60 27.74 -8.05
C PRO A 433 31.20 26.37 -7.76
N SER A 434 32.53 26.30 -7.62
CA SER A 434 33.24 25.09 -7.17
C SER A 434 33.27 25.03 -5.64
N TRP A 435 32.76 23.95 -5.06
CA TRP A 435 32.89 23.65 -3.64
C TRP A 435 33.54 22.26 -3.46
N LEU A 436 34.26 22.09 -2.35
CA LEU A 436 34.98 20.86 -2.03
C LEU A 436 34.38 20.28 -0.75
N LEU A 437 33.87 19.06 -0.81
CA LEU A 437 33.28 18.39 0.35
C LEU A 437 34.10 17.16 0.67
N SER A 438 34.76 17.17 1.82
CA SER A 438 35.48 16.03 2.35
C SER A 438 34.70 15.44 3.52
N LEU A 439 34.36 14.16 3.41
CA LEU A 439 33.82 13.38 4.52
C LEU A 439 34.99 12.67 5.19
N THR A 440 35.26 12.97 6.46
CA THR A 440 36.31 12.31 7.24
C THR A 440 35.72 11.39 8.29
N ASP A 441 36.42 10.31 8.60
CA ASP A 441 36.13 9.49 9.79
C ASP A 441 36.61 10.19 11.08
N LEU A 442 36.36 9.56 12.23
CA LEU A 442 36.73 10.08 13.55
C LEU A 442 38.25 10.26 13.74
N ASP A 443 39.06 9.56 12.97
CA ASP A 443 40.53 9.65 12.98
C ASP A 443 41.05 10.69 11.96
N GLY A 444 40.15 11.39 11.26
CA GLY A 444 40.47 12.43 10.30
C GLY A 444 40.82 11.90 8.90
N LYS A 445 40.50 10.65 8.60
CA LYS A 445 40.82 10.02 7.31
C LYS A 445 39.69 10.23 6.30
N PRO A 446 39.97 10.69 5.06
CA PRO A 446 38.93 10.95 4.08
C PRO A 446 38.26 9.65 3.59
N VAL A 447 36.93 9.62 3.68
CA VAL A 447 36.04 8.53 3.26
C VAL A 447 35.55 8.76 1.84
N VAL A 448 35.26 10.02 1.47
CA VAL A 448 34.92 10.46 0.10
C VAL A 448 35.41 11.89 -0.10
N GLU A 449 36.12 12.14 -1.20
CA GLU A 449 36.42 13.47 -1.71
C GLU A 449 35.68 13.66 -3.03
N ALA A 450 34.80 14.66 -3.09
CA ALA A 450 34.18 15.10 -4.34
C ALA A 450 34.58 16.54 -4.60
N ALA A 451 35.27 16.77 -5.72
CA ALA A 451 35.61 18.09 -6.23
C ALA A 451 34.87 18.29 -7.56
N THR A 452 34.03 19.31 -7.65
CA THR A 452 33.44 19.75 -8.92
C THR A 452 34.36 20.80 -9.55
N SER A 453 35.44 20.32 -10.17
CA SER A 453 36.04 20.98 -11.32
C SER A 453 37.01 20.01 -11.97
N THR A 454 36.75 19.70 -13.24
CA THR A 454 37.46 18.76 -14.12
C THR A 454 37.20 17.27 -13.88
N MET A 455 36.48 16.67 -14.84
CA MET A 455 36.56 15.23 -15.11
C MET A 455 38.03 14.82 -15.24
N THR A 456 38.57 14.13 -14.24
CA THR A 456 39.69 13.22 -14.47
C THR A 456 39.62 12.05 -13.49
N THR A 457 39.20 10.90 -14.02
CA THR A 457 39.49 9.55 -13.51
C THR A 457 39.44 9.38 -11.98
N VAL A 458 38.28 8.97 -11.46
CA VAL A 458 38.27 8.09 -10.28
C VAL A 458 38.97 6.81 -10.73
N SER A 459 40.17 6.57 -10.21
CA SER A 459 40.92 5.34 -10.41
C SER A 459 39.99 4.15 -10.20
N ASN A 460 39.75 3.41 -11.28
CA ASN A 460 38.79 2.32 -11.39
C ASN A 460 39.12 1.25 -10.33
N PRO A 461 38.36 1.11 -9.22
CA PRO A 461 38.60 -0.01 -8.32
C PRO A 461 38.09 -1.26 -9.02
N THR A 462 38.99 -2.20 -9.30
CA THR A 462 38.77 -3.47 -10.00
C THR A 462 38.02 -4.50 -9.16
N ALA A 463 37.11 -4.08 -8.28
CA ALA A 463 36.34 -4.97 -7.44
C ALA A 463 34.89 -5.07 -7.96
N SER A 464 34.50 -6.25 -8.42
CA SER A 464 33.11 -6.65 -8.69
C SER A 464 32.38 -6.97 -7.39
N THR A 465 32.46 -6.07 -6.41
CA THR A 465 31.73 -6.19 -5.14
C THR A 465 30.41 -5.43 -5.23
N PRO A 466 29.35 -5.88 -4.53
CA PRO A 466 28.07 -5.17 -4.44
C PRO A 466 28.23 -3.70 -4.01
N GLU A 467 29.20 -3.41 -3.14
CA GLU A 467 29.56 -2.05 -2.72
C GLU A 467 30.04 -1.17 -3.88
N ALA A 468 30.92 -1.67 -4.74
CA ALA A 468 31.43 -0.90 -5.87
C ALA A 468 30.34 -0.61 -6.92
N LEU A 469 29.37 -1.51 -7.07
CA LEU A 469 28.22 -1.31 -7.95
C LEU A 469 27.22 -0.28 -7.36
N ALA A 470 27.00 -0.34 -6.05
CA ALA A 470 26.18 0.64 -5.32
C ALA A 470 26.81 2.04 -5.37
N GLN A 471 28.13 2.14 -5.18
CA GLN A 471 28.89 3.39 -5.31
C GLN A 471 28.80 3.99 -6.72
N ARG A 472 28.80 3.15 -7.78
CA ARG A 472 28.63 3.61 -9.18
C ARG A 472 27.21 4.11 -9.47
N GLN A 473 26.17 3.39 -9.03
CA GLN A 473 24.79 3.83 -9.19
C GLN A 473 24.51 5.12 -8.41
N LEU A 474 25.18 5.26 -7.26
CA LEU A 474 25.10 6.44 -6.40
C LEU A 474 25.75 7.67 -7.03
N ALA A 475 26.98 7.55 -7.54
CA ALA A 475 27.66 8.62 -8.24
C ALA A 475 26.85 9.13 -9.44
N ARG A 476 26.17 8.21 -10.16
CA ARG A 476 25.30 8.56 -11.28
C ARG A 476 24.07 9.37 -10.86
N ARG A 477 23.42 9.01 -9.75
CA ARG A 477 22.27 9.77 -9.20
C ARG A 477 22.67 11.13 -8.63
N LEU A 478 23.88 11.26 -8.09
CA LEU A 478 24.39 12.54 -7.60
C LEU A 478 24.68 13.52 -8.75
N LEU A 479 25.20 13.01 -9.88
CA LEU A 479 25.38 13.79 -11.11
C LEU A 479 24.03 14.27 -11.71
N GLU A 480 22.98 13.44 -11.67
CA GLU A 480 21.62 13.83 -12.11
C GLU A 480 21.00 14.95 -11.24
N ILE A 481 21.43 15.08 -9.97
CA ILE A 481 20.95 16.12 -9.04
C ILE A 481 21.69 17.45 -9.28
N ASP A 482 22.95 17.38 -9.71
CA ASP A 482 23.81 18.53 -10.02
C ASP A 482 23.35 19.28 -11.28
N GLU A 483 22.91 18.56 -12.33
CA GLU A 483 22.31 19.17 -13.54
C GLU A 483 21.05 20.02 -13.23
N ALA A 484 20.42 19.81 -12.06
CA ALA A 484 19.27 20.57 -11.60
C ALA A 484 19.61 21.75 -10.65
N GLY A 485 20.90 22.05 -10.44
CA GLY A 485 21.40 23.27 -9.79
C GLY A 485 20.93 23.50 -8.35
N ASN A 486 20.66 22.45 -7.57
CA ASN A 486 20.07 22.57 -6.23
C ASN A 486 21.00 22.05 -5.11
N GLU A 487 21.93 22.90 -4.65
CA GLU A 487 22.91 22.63 -3.58
C GLU A 487 22.26 22.06 -2.29
N ALA A 488 21.05 22.49 -1.95
CA ALA A 488 20.33 22.00 -0.78
C ALA A 488 19.89 20.53 -0.89
N ARG A 489 19.60 20.04 -2.10
CA ARG A 489 19.23 18.63 -2.33
C ARG A 489 20.43 17.71 -2.22
N LEU A 490 21.59 18.20 -2.65
CA LEU A 490 22.84 17.45 -2.60
C LEU A 490 23.32 17.28 -1.15
N ALA A 491 23.29 18.34 -0.34
CA ALA A 491 23.59 18.26 1.09
C ALA A 491 22.64 17.28 1.83
N VAL A 492 21.33 17.33 1.55
CA VAL A 492 20.34 16.42 2.15
C VAL A 492 20.53 14.97 1.68
N ALA A 493 20.90 14.75 0.42
CA ALA A 493 21.21 13.42 -0.10
C ALA A 493 22.48 12.84 0.55
N LEU A 494 23.55 13.63 0.67
CA LEU A 494 24.82 13.25 1.31
C LEU A 494 24.64 12.94 2.81
N ILE A 495 23.79 13.69 3.51
CA ILE A 495 23.45 13.44 4.91
C ILE A 495 22.56 12.19 5.06
N SER A 496 21.62 11.97 4.14
CA SER A 496 20.79 10.75 4.12
C SER A 496 21.62 9.50 3.83
N LEU A 497 22.71 9.64 3.07
CA LEU A 497 23.70 8.60 2.78
C LEU A 497 24.56 8.24 3.99
N ALA A 498 25.05 9.23 4.74
CA ALA A 498 25.80 8.97 5.98
C ALA A 498 24.96 8.20 7.02
N GLN A 499 23.64 8.46 7.05
CA GLN A 499 22.70 7.73 7.91
C GLN A 499 22.33 6.34 7.36
N ALA A 500 22.35 6.16 6.04
CA ALA A 500 22.14 4.86 5.42
C ALA A 500 23.34 3.93 5.66
N ASP A 501 24.59 4.41 5.54
CA ASP A 501 25.81 3.60 5.71
C ASP A 501 25.93 3.00 7.13
N SER A 502 25.58 3.77 8.16
CA SER A 502 25.51 3.24 9.55
C SER A 502 24.47 2.13 9.74
N ARG A 503 23.34 2.19 9.03
CA ARG A 503 22.30 1.15 9.04
C ARG A 503 22.64 -0.05 8.15
N TRP A 504 23.32 0.18 7.03
CA TRP A 504 23.80 -0.88 6.13
C TRP A 504 24.93 -1.69 6.78
N ARG A 505 25.83 -1.07 7.55
CA ARG A 505 26.85 -1.79 8.34
C ARG A 505 26.24 -2.60 9.48
N ALA A 506 25.15 -2.14 10.09
CA ALA A 506 24.41 -2.90 11.09
C ALA A 506 23.71 -4.13 10.47
N ALA A 507 23.13 -3.97 9.28
CA ALA A 507 22.51 -5.05 8.50
C ALA A 507 23.55 -6.05 7.96
N ALA A 508 24.74 -5.59 7.54
CA ALA A 508 25.83 -6.45 7.08
C ALA A 508 26.42 -7.30 8.22
N ARG A 509 26.57 -6.76 9.43
CA ARG A 509 27.00 -7.53 10.62
C ARG A 509 25.99 -8.57 11.08
N THR A 510 24.70 -8.38 10.79
CA THR A 510 23.66 -9.40 11.04
C THR A 510 23.63 -10.48 9.95
N ALA A 511 24.10 -10.16 8.74
CA ALA A 511 24.19 -11.09 7.62
C ALA A 511 25.42 -12.02 7.66
N GLU A 512 26.48 -11.68 8.42
CA GLU A 512 27.71 -12.50 8.59
C GLU A 512 27.48 -13.89 9.23
N GLY A 513 26.26 -14.22 9.67
CA GLY A 513 25.87 -15.54 10.18
C GLY A 513 25.22 -16.48 9.15
N LEU A 514 24.99 -16.05 7.91
CA LEU A 514 24.35 -16.87 6.86
C LEU A 514 25.39 -17.28 5.80
N PRO A 515 25.56 -18.58 5.50
CA PRO A 515 26.42 -19.01 4.41
C PRO A 515 25.70 -18.69 3.08
N LEU A 516 26.11 -17.61 2.43
CA LEU A 516 25.74 -17.30 1.06
C LEU A 516 26.66 -18.09 0.11
N SER A 517 26.14 -19.15 -0.52
CA SER A 517 26.74 -19.66 -1.75
C SER A 517 26.38 -18.69 -2.87
N LEU A 518 27.39 -18.06 -3.44
CA LEU A 518 27.29 -17.26 -4.65
C LEU A 518 27.16 -18.20 -5.84
N ASP A 519 25.94 -18.38 -6.33
CA ASP A 519 25.64 -18.46 -7.76
C ASP A 519 24.22 -17.87 -7.94
N ASP A 520 24.14 -16.90 -8.88
CA ASP A 520 23.02 -16.04 -9.32
C ASP A 520 22.76 -14.70 -8.59
#